data_AF-A0A7J8U7F4-F1
#
_entry.id   AF-A0A7J8U7F4-F1
#
_cell.length_a   1.000
_cell.length_b   1.000
_cell.length_c   1.000
_cell.angle_alpha   90.00
_cell.angle_beta   90.00
_cell.angle_gamma   90.00
#
_symmetry.space_group_name_H-M   'P 1'
#
loop_
_entity.id
_entity.type
_entity.pdbx_description
1 polymer ?
#
loop_
_entity_poly.entity_id
_entity_poly.type
_entity_poly.pdbx_seq_one_letter_code
_entity_poly.pdbx_strand_id
1 'polypeptide(L)'
;MSTGLCLGAKASSIDLVTKWAVDSDKSASKSLKLNHPEAHVRNEAADDFLRLLKEWEKLCKRYVVDNLERTYPSRFRASEAVMKNASPAKDADTSADELEVSCLVDVCYGDPCNTGNRGLKFKVRWKGYSASDDTWEPIEGLSNCQECIQEFVIKGFRSKILPLRGDVDVICGGPPCQGISGYNRFRNVDSPLDDERNRQIVVFMDIVEYLKPKFVLMENVVDILRLDKGSLGRYALSRLVHMKYQARLGIIAAGCYGLPQFRLRVFLWGAHPSEVSVLDFCIKLNYNTPWLSLTIK
;
A
#
# COMPACT_ATOMS: atom_id res chain seq x y z
N MET A 1 12.68 -8.57 1.18
CA MET A 1 11.79 -9.38 2.04
C MET A 1 10.72 -10.06 1.19
N SER A 2 9.89 -9.30 0.47
CA SER A 2 8.79 -9.80 -0.38
C SER A 2 9.21 -10.92 -1.35
N THR A 3 10.29 -10.75 -2.12
CA THR A 3 10.80 -11.78 -3.03
C THR A 3 11.05 -13.12 -2.33
N GLY A 4 11.76 -13.10 -1.20
CA GLY A 4 12.07 -14.31 -0.44
C GLY A 4 10.82 -14.96 0.16
N LEU A 5 9.85 -14.14 0.61
CA LEU A 5 8.58 -14.61 1.12
C LEU A 5 7.77 -15.33 0.02
N CYS A 6 7.69 -14.77 -1.19
CA CYS A 6 7.00 -15.39 -2.32
C CYS A 6 7.67 -16.72 -2.73
N LEU A 7 9.01 -16.75 -2.80
CA LEU A 7 9.75 -17.98 -3.12
C LEU A 7 9.55 -19.07 -2.06
N GLY A 8 9.56 -18.70 -0.77
CA GLY A 8 9.29 -19.63 0.33
C GLY A 8 7.85 -20.16 0.32
N ALA A 9 6.88 -19.29 0.04
CA ALA A 9 5.47 -19.68 -0.11
C ALA A 9 5.29 -20.67 -1.28
N LYS A 10 5.96 -20.42 -2.40
CA LYS A 10 5.95 -21.32 -3.56
C LYS A 10 6.48 -22.72 -3.23
N ALA A 11 7.52 -22.82 -2.40
CA ALA A 11 8.01 -24.11 -1.90
C ALA A 11 6.97 -24.84 -1.03
N SER A 12 6.02 -24.11 -0.45
CA SER A 12 4.87 -24.65 0.30
C SER A 12 3.62 -24.84 -0.58
N SER A 13 3.76 -24.80 -1.91
CA SER A 13 2.64 -24.87 -2.88
C SER A 13 1.60 -23.76 -2.75
N ILE A 14 2.01 -22.60 -2.22
CA ILE A 14 1.18 -21.39 -2.14
C ILE A 14 1.69 -20.40 -3.17
N ASP A 15 0.81 -19.99 -4.10
CA ASP A 15 1.13 -18.97 -5.10
C ASP A 15 0.96 -17.56 -4.51
N LEU A 16 1.97 -17.12 -3.78
CA LEU A 16 2.04 -15.78 -3.23
C LEU A 16 2.78 -14.85 -4.19
N VAL A 17 2.16 -13.74 -4.55
CA VAL A 17 2.72 -12.73 -5.46
C VAL A 17 2.73 -11.35 -4.81
N THR A 18 3.75 -10.56 -5.10
CA THR A 18 3.83 -9.18 -4.63
C THR A 18 3.00 -8.28 -5.56
N LYS A 19 1.73 -8.04 -5.20
CA LYS A 19 0.84 -7.20 -6.04
C LYS A 19 1.10 -5.70 -5.93
N TRP A 20 1.39 -5.22 -4.72
CA TRP A 20 1.68 -3.80 -4.48
C TRP A 20 2.95 -3.67 -3.64
N ALA A 21 3.71 -2.62 -3.91
CA ALA A 21 4.87 -2.25 -3.12
C ALA A 21 4.99 -0.73 -3.02
N VAL A 22 5.39 -0.24 -1.86
CA VAL A 22 5.52 1.19 -1.56
C VAL A 22 6.90 1.42 -0.99
N ASP A 23 7.66 2.33 -1.60
CA ASP A 23 8.98 2.73 -1.13
C ASP A 23 9.25 4.19 -1.53
N SER A 24 9.67 5.03 -0.60
CA SER A 24 10.00 6.43 -0.88
C SER A 24 11.29 6.58 -1.70
N ASP A 25 12.16 5.57 -1.74
CA ASP A 25 13.36 5.58 -2.56
C ASP A 25 13.07 5.16 -4.01
N LYS A 26 13.44 6.04 -4.94
CA LYS A 26 13.21 5.84 -6.38
C LYS A 26 14.03 4.68 -6.94
N SER A 27 15.24 4.48 -6.44
CA SER A 27 16.15 3.42 -6.93
C SER A 27 15.68 2.05 -6.47
N ALA A 28 15.21 1.94 -5.22
CA ALA A 28 14.59 0.75 -4.66
C ALA A 28 13.31 0.39 -5.43
N SER A 29 12.44 1.37 -5.66
CA SER A 29 11.21 1.21 -6.45
C SER A 29 11.52 0.70 -7.87
N LYS A 30 12.48 1.31 -8.57
CA LYS A 30 12.87 0.89 -9.92
C LYS A 30 13.44 -0.53 -9.93
N SER A 31 14.27 -0.86 -8.94
CA SER A 31 14.88 -2.19 -8.83
C SER A 31 13.81 -3.26 -8.60
N LEU A 32 12.83 -3.00 -7.72
CA LEU A 32 11.74 -3.93 -7.49
C LEU A 32 10.88 -4.11 -8.74
N LYS A 33 10.53 -3.01 -9.43
CA LYS A 33 9.71 -3.06 -10.65
C LYS A 33 10.39 -3.82 -11.79
N LEU A 34 11.72 -3.75 -11.90
CA LEU A 34 12.48 -4.50 -12.90
C LEU A 34 12.42 -6.02 -12.64
N ASN A 35 12.42 -6.43 -11.37
CA ASN A 35 12.40 -7.85 -10.99
C ASN A 35 10.98 -8.42 -10.87
N HIS A 36 9.97 -7.57 -10.70
CA HIS A 36 8.55 -7.93 -10.55
C HIS A 36 7.70 -7.00 -11.43
N PRO A 37 7.70 -7.19 -12.76
CA PRO A 37 7.05 -6.27 -13.71
C PRO A 37 5.53 -6.18 -13.53
N GLU A 38 4.89 -7.22 -12.98
CA GLU A 38 3.47 -7.27 -12.66
C GLU A 38 3.10 -6.49 -11.40
N ALA A 39 4.06 -6.19 -10.52
CA ALA A 39 3.80 -5.48 -9.27
C ALA A 39 3.48 -4.00 -9.50
N HIS A 40 2.45 -3.48 -8.81
CA HIS A 40 2.18 -2.05 -8.71
C HIS A 40 3.14 -1.42 -7.69
N VAL A 41 4.30 -0.95 -8.19
CA VAL A 41 5.33 -0.31 -7.37
C VAL A 41 5.10 1.20 -7.36
N ARG A 42 4.96 1.77 -6.16
CA ARG A 42 4.67 3.18 -5.93
C ARG A 42 5.85 3.84 -5.21
N ASN A 43 6.34 4.92 -5.80
CA ASN A 43 7.43 5.71 -5.22
C ASN A 43 6.88 6.88 -4.42
N GLU A 44 6.43 6.62 -3.20
CA GLU A 44 5.80 7.60 -2.31
C GLU A 44 6.00 7.21 -0.85
N ALA A 45 5.75 8.13 0.07
CA ALA A 45 5.84 7.85 1.50
C ALA A 45 4.66 6.97 1.96
N ALA A 46 4.87 6.13 2.98
CA ALA A 46 3.86 5.21 3.47
C ALA A 46 2.63 5.93 4.07
N ASP A 47 2.81 7.11 4.67
CA ASP A 47 1.72 7.95 5.19
C ASP A 47 0.87 8.53 4.05
N ASP A 48 1.51 9.01 2.99
CA ASP A 48 0.84 9.46 1.78
C ASP A 48 0.08 8.30 1.11
N PHE A 49 0.67 7.11 1.03
CA PHE A 49 -0.03 5.92 0.54
C PHE A 49 -1.27 5.58 1.38
N LEU A 50 -1.18 5.63 2.72
CA LEU A 50 -2.35 5.40 3.58
C LEU A 50 -3.46 6.43 3.33
N ARG A 51 -3.10 7.70 3.09
CA ARG A 51 -4.07 8.74 2.73
C ARG A 51 -4.68 8.49 1.36
N LEU A 52 -3.86 8.10 0.39
CA LEU A 52 -4.31 7.69 -0.94
C LEU A 52 -5.32 6.54 -0.87
N LEU A 53 -5.06 5.50 -0.07
CA LEU A 53 -6.00 4.38 0.08
C LEU A 53 -7.37 4.84 0.60
N LYS A 54 -7.39 5.76 1.58
CA LYS A 54 -8.64 6.31 2.13
C LYS A 54 -9.42 7.14 1.11
N GLU A 55 -8.73 7.98 0.33
CA GLU A 55 -9.38 8.75 -0.74
C GLU A 55 -9.83 7.85 -1.90
N TRP A 56 -9.03 6.83 -2.23
CA TRP A 56 -9.36 5.82 -3.24
C TRP A 56 -10.64 5.05 -2.88
N GLU A 57 -10.82 4.67 -1.61
CA GLU A 57 -12.06 4.05 -1.15
C GLU A 57 -13.28 4.96 -1.35
N LYS A 58 -13.14 6.27 -1.08
CA LYS A 58 -14.22 7.26 -1.31
C LYS A 58 -14.55 7.39 -2.80
N LEU A 59 -13.53 7.46 -3.66
CA LEU A 59 -13.71 7.50 -5.11
C LEU A 59 -14.40 6.24 -5.63
N CYS A 60 -13.98 5.06 -5.16
CA CYS A 60 -14.61 3.81 -5.54
C CYS A 60 -16.08 3.76 -5.12
N LYS A 61 -16.41 4.21 -3.89
CA LYS A 61 -17.80 4.30 -3.44
C LYS A 61 -18.62 5.22 -4.36
N ARG A 62 -18.10 6.41 -4.68
CA ARG A 62 -18.79 7.38 -5.54
C ARG A 62 -19.00 6.92 -6.97
N TYR A 63 -18.00 6.30 -7.60
CA TYR A 63 -18.03 6.05 -9.05
C TYR A 63 -18.29 4.60 -9.45
N VAL A 64 -18.08 3.64 -8.54
CA VAL A 64 -18.26 2.20 -8.81
C VAL A 64 -19.60 1.72 -8.24
N VAL A 65 -19.95 2.09 -7.01
CA VAL A 65 -21.21 1.64 -6.37
C VAL A 65 -22.42 2.31 -7.04
N ASP A 66 -22.38 3.62 -7.26
CA ASP A 66 -23.44 4.35 -7.97
C ASP A 66 -23.68 3.82 -9.40
N ASN A 67 -22.64 3.26 -10.04
CA ASN A 67 -22.74 2.68 -11.38
C ASN A 67 -23.37 1.28 -11.36
N LEU A 68 -23.06 0.47 -10.33
CA LEU A 68 -23.71 -0.83 -10.14
C LEU A 68 -25.22 -0.68 -9.88
N GLU A 69 -25.62 0.35 -9.14
CA GLU A 69 -27.04 0.68 -8.92
C GLU A 69 -27.72 1.17 -10.21
N ARG A 70 -27.04 1.99 -11.03
CA ARG A 70 -27.55 2.41 -12.35
C ARG A 70 -27.63 1.31 -13.40
N THR A 71 -26.92 0.19 -13.21
CA THR A 71 -26.96 -0.96 -14.14
C THR A 71 -28.07 -1.96 -13.78
N TYR A 72 -28.69 -1.84 -12.59
CA TYR A 72 -29.89 -2.59 -12.20
C TYR A 72 -31.09 -1.70 -11.79
N PRO A 73 -31.64 -0.83 -12.67
CA PRO A 73 -33.02 -0.42 -12.56
C PRO A 73 -33.89 -1.49 -13.23
N SER A 74 -34.94 -1.88 -12.52
CA SER A 74 -36.03 -2.76 -12.95
C SER A 74 -36.30 -2.75 -14.46
N ARG A 75 -36.32 -3.96 -15.04
CA ARG A 75 -36.96 -4.25 -16.34
C ARG A 75 -38.36 -3.64 -16.36
N PHE A 76 -38.60 -2.66 -17.23
CA PHE A 76 -39.79 -2.52 -18.10
C PHE A 76 -39.82 -1.13 -18.76
N ARG A 77 -39.35 -1.04 -20.01
CA ARG A 77 -40.10 -0.63 -21.22
C ARG A 77 -39.14 -0.16 -22.31
N ALA A 78 -39.28 -0.82 -23.46
CA ALA A 78 -38.67 -0.45 -24.72
C ALA A 78 -39.46 0.72 -25.36
N SER A 79 -38.72 1.65 -25.98
CA SER A 79 -39.10 2.37 -27.21
C SER A 79 -37.84 3.10 -27.70
N GLU A 80 -37.19 2.58 -28.74
CA GLU A 80 -37.29 3.05 -30.13
C GLU A 80 -36.36 4.22 -30.46
N ALA A 81 -35.51 3.95 -31.46
CA ALA A 81 -34.45 4.78 -31.95
C ALA A 81 -34.99 5.95 -32.78
N VAL A 82 -34.35 7.11 -32.65
CA VAL A 82 -34.40 8.17 -33.66
C VAL A 82 -32.96 8.53 -34.04
N MET A 83 -32.57 8.11 -35.24
CA MET A 83 -31.39 8.63 -35.93
C MET A 83 -31.60 10.12 -36.23
N LYS A 84 -30.64 10.96 -35.83
CA LYS A 84 -30.44 12.28 -36.42
C LYS A 84 -29.00 12.40 -36.90
N ASN A 85 -28.86 12.44 -38.21
CA ASN A 85 -27.65 12.85 -38.91
C ASN A 85 -27.35 14.32 -38.59
N ALA A 86 -26.14 14.61 -38.12
CA ALA A 86 -25.58 15.95 -38.13
C ALA A 86 -24.16 15.89 -38.73
N SER A 87 -24.01 16.61 -39.84
CA SER A 87 -22.79 16.87 -40.60
C SER A 87 -21.69 17.56 -39.78
N PRO A 88 -20.41 17.46 -40.20
CA PRO A 88 -19.27 17.90 -39.39
C PRO A 88 -19.20 19.43 -39.37
N ALA A 89 -19.30 20.01 -38.17
CA ALA A 89 -19.06 21.43 -37.96
C ALA A 89 -17.56 21.67 -37.82
N LYS A 90 -17.08 22.54 -38.71
CA LYS A 90 -15.75 23.10 -38.88
C LYS A 90 -15.05 23.49 -37.58
N ASP A 91 -13.74 23.27 -37.62
CA ASP A 91 -12.68 23.82 -36.77
C ASP A 91 -13.03 25.19 -36.19
N ALA A 92 -13.18 25.22 -34.86
CA ALA A 92 -13.16 26.44 -34.08
C ALA A 92 -11.73 26.61 -33.56
N ASP A 93 -11.09 27.65 -34.09
CA ASP A 93 -9.85 28.30 -33.65
C ASP A 93 -9.66 28.19 -32.13
N THR A 94 -8.85 27.21 -31.72
CA THR A 94 -8.46 27.03 -30.32
C THR A 94 -7.26 27.91 -30.08
N SER A 95 -7.38 28.84 -29.11
CA SER A 95 -6.25 29.68 -28.71
C SER A 95 -5.05 28.78 -28.36
N ALA A 96 -3.84 29.17 -28.74
CA ALA A 96 -2.64 28.31 -28.71
C ALA A 96 -2.20 27.83 -27.30
N ASP A 97 -2.92 28.22 -26.24
CA ASP A 97 -2.61 27.92 -24.84
C ASP A 97 -3.66 27.01 -24.15
N GLU A 98 -4.65 26.47 -24.88
CA GLU A 98 -5.64 25.55 -24.30
C GLU A 98 -5.19 24.09 -24.38
N LEU A 99 -4.96 23.47 -23.21
CA LEU A 99 -4.59 22.06 -23.10
C LEU A 99 -5.82 21.18 -22.83
N GLU A 100 -6.07 20.20 -23.69
CA GLU A 100 -7.16 19.23 -23.55
C GLU A 100 -6.68 17.95 -22.85
N VAL A 101 -7.42 17.50 -21.83
CA VAL A 101 -7.18 16.23 -21.13
C VAL A 101 -7.56 15.08 -22.04
N SER A 102 -6.61 14.19 -22.36
CA SER A 102 -6.89 12.97 -23.10
C SER A 102 -7.34 11.84 -22.18
N CYS A 103 -6.61 11.56 -21.11
CA CYS A 103 -6.99 10.59 -20.08
C CYS A 103 -6.17 10.75 -18.81
N LEU A 104 -6.58 10.07 -17.74
CA LEU A 104 -5.79 9.96 -16.51
C LEU A 104 -4.98 8.67 -16.52
N VAL A 105 -3.71 8.75 -16.10
CA VAL A 105 -2.76 7.64 -16.19
C VAL A 105 -2.35 7.08 -14.83
N ASP A 106 -2.38 7.91 -13.78
CA ASP A 106 -2.03 7.50 -12.41
C ASP A 106 -2.72 8.42 -11.38
N VAL A 107 -2.66 8.05 -10.11
CA VAL A 107 -3.21 8.80 -8.98
C VAL A 107 -2.22 8.73 -7.82
N CYS A 108 -2.06 9.82 -7.07
CA CYS A 108 -1.28 9.83 -5.84
C CYS A 108 -1.90 10.76 -4.80
N TYR A 109 -1.46 10.64 -3.55
CA TYR A 109 -1.74 11.62 -2.51
C TYR A 109 -0.43 12.28 -2.08
N GLY A 110 -0.48 13.56 -1.74
CA GLY A 110 0.67 14.32 -1.26
C GLY A 110 1.06 15.41 -2.24
N ASP A 111 2.36 15.67 -2.34
CA ASP A 111 2.88 16.76 -3.17
C ASP A 111 4.05 16.32 -4.06
N PRO A 112 3.77 15.55 -5.13
CA PRO A 112 4.80 15.01 -6.02
C PRO A 112 5.63 16.10 -6.74
N CYS A 113 5.13 17.33 -6.81
CA CYS A 113 5.75 18.45 -7.50
C CYS A 113 6.39 19.47 -6.54
N ASN A 114 6.39 19.22 -5.23
CA ASN A 114 6.86 20.14 -4.18
C ASN A 114 6.28 21.57 -4.31
N THR A 115 5.01 21.68 -4.70
CA THR A 115 4.33 22.98 -4.87
C THR A 115 3.79 23.58 -3.56
N GLY A 116 3.90 22.86 -2.45
CA GLY A 116 3.36 23.21 -1.14
C GLY A 116 1.91 22.73 -0.93
N ASN A 117 1.24 22.27 -1.98
CA ASN A 117 -0.15 21.81 -1.94
C ASN A 117 -0.21 20.29 -1.85
N ARG A 118 -0.36 19.76 -0.63
CA ARG A 118 -0.65 18.33 -0.38
C ARG A 118 -2.13 18.04 -0.63
N GLY A 119 -2.41 17.05 -1.47
CA GLY A 119 -3.77 16.64 -1.79
C GLY A 119 -3.81 15.41 -2.69
N LEU A 120 -5.02 15.02 -3.10
CA LEU A 120 -5.22 13.99 -4.10
C LEU A 120 -4.93 14.58 -5.49
N LYS A 121 -4.00 13.96 -6.22
CA LYS A 121 -3.60 14.40 -7.57
C LYS A 121 -3.73 13.25 -8.55
N PHE A 122 -4.05 13.58 -9.79
CA PHE A 122 -4.04 12.64 -10.91
C PHE A 122 -2.95 13.02 -11.87
N LYS A 123 -2.32 12.01 -12.46
CA LYS A 123 -1.39 12.20 -13.56
C LYS A 123 -2.19 12.25 -14.85
N VAL A 124 -2.05 13.34 -15.60
CA VAL A 124 -2.85 13.65 -16.78
C VAL A 124 -2.03 13.40 -18.04
N ARG A 125 -2.61 12.68 -19.01
CA ARG A 125 -2.14 12.62 -20.39
C ARG A 125 -2.83 13.71 -21.19
N TRP A 126 -2.06 14.61 -21.79
CA TRP A 126 -2.56 15.68 -22.63
C TRP A 126 -2.75 15.20 -24.08
N LYS A 127 -3.82 15.67 -24.74
CA LYS A 127 -4.13 15.29 -26.12
C LYS A 127 -3.09 15.85 -27.07
N GLY A 128 -2.54 15.01 -27.94
CA GLY A 128 -1.47 15.41 -28.87
C GLY A 128 -0.06 15.39 -28.27
N TYR A 129 0.08 15.10 -26.97
CA TYR A 129 1.37 15.03 -26.28
C TYR A 129 1.78 13.60 -25.92
N SER A 130 3.06 13.44 -25.60
CA SER A 130 3.65 12.15 -25.27
C SER A 130 3.68 11.90 -23.76
N ALA A 131 4.04 10.69 -23.34
CA ALA A 131 4.11 10.33 -21.91
C ALA A 131 5.16 11.13 -21.11
N SER A 132 6.11 11.79 -21.76
CA SER A 132 7.07 12.67 -21.08
C SER A 132 6.45 13.99 -20.63
N ASP A 133 5.33 14.37 -21.24
CA ASP A 133 4.63 15.63 -21.00
C ASP A 133 3.51 15.47 -19.96
N ASP A 134 3.32 14.25 -19.43
CA ASP A 134 2.29 13.95 -18.43
C ASP A 134 2.57 14.69 -17.11
N THR A 135 1.63 15.53 -16.65
CA THR A 135 1.76 16.33 -15.42
C THR A 135 0.83 15.85 -14.31
N TRP A 136 1.15 16.19 -13.06
CA TRP A 136 0.32 15.91 -11.89
C TRP A 136 -0.59 17.09 -11.58
N GLU A 137 -1.90 16.89 -11.72
CA GLU A 137 -2.91 17.93 -11.48
C GLU A 137 -3.75 17.62 -10.23
N PRO A 138 -4.08 18.62 -9.40
CA PRO A 138 -4.96 18.44 -8.26
C PRO A 138 -6.38 18.09 -8.71
N ILE A 139 -7.10 17.28 -7.92
CA ILE A 139 -8.48 16.89 -8.25
C ILE A 139 -9.40 18.11 -8.41
N GLU A 140 -9.17 19.19 -7.67
CA GLU A 140 -9.93 20.44 -7.77
C GLU A 140 -9.79 21.10 -9.15
N GLY A 141 -8.61 20.98 -9.77
CA GLY A 141 -8.34 21.48 -11.12
C GLY A 141 -8.98 20.65 -12.24
N LEU A 142 -9.44 19.44 -11.94
CA LEU A 142 -10.07 18.51 -12.88
C LEU A 142 -11.60 18.48 -12.78
N SER A 143 -12.20 19.53 -12.21
CA SER A 143 -13.65 19.64 -11.98
C SER A 143 -14.49 19.51 -13.27
N ASN A 144 -13.96 19.95 -14.41
CA ASN A 144 -14.59 19.84 -15.73
C ASN A 144 -14.43 18.46 -16.38
N CYS A 145 -13.62 17.56 -15.80
CA CYS A 145 -13.26 16.26 -16.37
C CYS A 145 -13.79 15.08 -15.53
N GLN A 146 -14.99 15.18 -14.97
CA GLN A 146 -15.54 14.14 -14.08
C GLN A 146 -15.68 12.77 -14.77
N GLU A 147 -15.99 12.75 -16.07
CA GLU A 147 -16.10 11.50 -16.85
C GLU A 147 -14.74 10.79 -16.92
N CYS A 148 -13.65 11.53 -17.17
CA CYS A 148 -12.29 10.98 -17.17
C CYS A 148 -11.91 10.39 -15.80
N ILE A 149 -12.29 11.06 -14.70
CA ILE A 149 -12.08 10.57 -13.34
C ILE A 149 -12.88 9.28 -13.11
N GLN A 150 -14.16 9.27 -13.50
CA GLN A 150 -15.02 8.10 -13.36
C GLN A 150 -14.47 6.90 -14.13
N GLU A 151 -14.09 7.08 -15.40
CA GLU A 151 -13.50 6.03 -16.23
C GLU A 151 -12.21 5.48 -15.62
N PHE A 152 -11.32 6.37 -15.17
CA PHE A 152 -10.07 5.99 -14.51
C PHE A 152 -10.33 5.17 -13.25
N VAL A 153 -11.24 5.62 -12.39
CA VAL A 153 -11.58 4.93 -11.13
C VAL A 153 -12.17 3.55 -11.40
N ILE A 154 -13.11 3.43 -12.35
CA ILE A 154 -13.73 2.14 -12.70
C ILE A 154 -12.69 1.17 -13.27
N LYS A 155 -11.84 1.65 -14.20
CA LYS A 155 -10.78 0.83 -14.79
C LYS A 155 -9.75 0.41 -13.74
N GLY A 156 -9.36 1.34 -12.87
CA GLY A 156 -8.42 1.12 -11.78
C GLY A 156 -8.94 0.15 -10.74
N PHE A 157 -10.22 0.24 -10.38
CA PHE A 157 -10.90 -0.69 -9.48
C PHE A 157 -10.91 -2.12 -10.05
N ARG A 158 -11.33 -2.27 -11.31
CA ARG A 158 -11.34 -3.58 -12.00
C ARG A 158 -9.95 -4.21 -12.10
N SER A 159 -8.94 -3.39 -12.35
CA SER A 159 -7.55 -3.84 -12.49
C SER A 159 -6.80 -3.92 -11.15
N LYS A 160 -7.44 -3.54 -10.04
CA LYS A 160 -6.87 -3.48 -8.68
C LYS A 160 -5.55 -2.70 -8.59
N ILE A 161 -5.48 -1.53 -9.22
CA ILE A 161 -4.27 -0.67 -9.18
C ILE A 161 -3.89 -0.22 -7.76
N LEU A 162 -4.88 -0.14 -6.87
CA LEU A 162 -4.75 0.14 -5.45
C LEU A 162 -5.61 -0.85 -4.66
N PRO A 163 -5.12 -1.38 -3.52
CA PRO A 163 -5.87 -2.34 -2.73
C PRO A 163 -7.00 -1.65 -1.95
N LEU A 164 -8.13 -2.33 -1.85
CA LEU A 164 -9.18 -2.03 -0.87
C LEU A 164 -9.14 -3.06 0.27
N ARG A 165 -9.97 -2.83 1.28
CA ARG A 165 -10.15 -3.78 2.39
C ARG A 165 -10.56 -5.15 1.84
N GLY A 166 -9.84 -6.20 2.25
CA GLY A 166 -10.05 -7.57 1.77
C GLY A 166 -9.32 -7.93 0.47
N ASP A 167 -8.65 -6.99 -0.20
CA ASP A 167 -7.84 -7.31 -1.40
C ASP A 167 -6.44 -7.87 -1.07
N VAL A 168 -5.98 -7.69 0.17
CA VAL A 168 -4.62 -8.01 0.59
C VAL A 168 -4.63 -9.17 1.57
N ASP A 169 -4.04 -10.30 1.18
CA ASP A 169 -3.89 -11.45 2.08
C ASP A 169 -2.73 -11.28 3.06
N VAL A 170 -1.60 -10.71 2.61
CA VAL A 170 -0.38 -10.57 3.43
C VAL A 170 0.19 -9.17 3.31
N ILE A 171 0.51 -8.55 4.46
CA ILE A 171 1.33 -7.34 4.51
C ILE A 171 2.69 -7.69 5.12
N CYS A 172 3.77 -7.38 4.41
CA CYS A 172 5.12 -7.48 4.94
C CYS A 172 5.85 -6.14 4.84
N GLY A 173 6.66 -5.79 5.83
CA GLY A 173 7.39 -4.53 5.83
C GLY A 173 8.44 -4.42 6.92
N GLY A 174 9.40 -3.53 6.70
CA GLY A 174 10.45 -3.18 7.64
C GLY A 174 10.42 -1.69 7.95
N PRO A 175 9.47 -1.21 8.79
CA PRO A 175 9.36 0.22 9.07
C PRO A 175 10.65 0.71 9.74
N PRO A 176 11.32 1.75 9.19
CA PRO A 176 12.57 2.23 9.75
C PRO A 176 12.35 2.82 11.14
N CYS A 177 13.24 2.50 12.08
CA CYS A 177 13.24 3.04 13.44
C CYS A 177 14.60 3.71 13.73
N GLN A 178 14.81 4.89 13.14
CA GLN A 178 16.10 5.58 13.22
C GLN A 178 16.36 6.21 14.60
N GLY A 179 15.29 6.49 15.37
CA GLY A 179 15.39 7.06 16.70
C GLY A 179 16.05 6.14 17.74
N ILE A 180 16.07 4.84 17.45
CA ILE A 180 16.58 3.80 18.37
C ILE A 180 17.86 3.13 17.87
N SER A 181 18.66 3.78 17.02
CA SER A 181 19.92 3.19 16.53
C SER A 181 21.12 4.12 16.72
N GLY A 182 22.30 3.54 16.93
CA GLY A 182 23.57 4.25 17.01
C GLY A 182 23.62 5.34 18.09
N TYR A 183 23.88 6.58 17.68
CA TYR A 183 24.03 7.75 18.56
C TYR A 183 22.69 8.24 19.16
N ASN A 184 21.56 7.84 18.59
CA ASN A 184 20.23 8.32 19.03
C ASN A 184 19.64 7.56 20.22
N ARG A 185 20.24 6.43 20.62
CA ARG A 185 19.75 5.49 21.64
C ARG A 185 19.45 6.08 23.02
N PHE A 186 19.94 7.28 23.34
CA PHE A 186 19.76 7.94 24.63
C PHE A 186 19.00 9.29 24.55
N ARG A 187 18.55 9.71 23.36
CA ARG A 187 18.02 11.07 23.18
C ARG A 187 16.56 11.23 23.64
N ASN A 188 15.71 10.26 23.37
CA ASN A 188 14.27 10.30 23.65
C ASN A 188 13.84 9.00 24.34
N VAL A 189 14.43 8.73 25.51
CA VAL A 189 14.20 7.47 26.24
C VAL A 189 12.79 7.43 26.83
N ASP A 190 12.27 8.55 27.33
CA ASP A 190 10.98 8.56 28.06
C ASP A 190 9.75 8.47 27.13
N SER A 191 9.87 8.90 25.87
CA SER A 191 8.79 8.88 24.87
C SER A 191 9.30 8.62 23.45
N PRO A 192 9.77 7.41 23.10
CA PRO A 192 10.31 7.15 21.77
C PRO A 192 9.26 7.17 20.66
N LEU A 193 7.96 7.03 20.96
CA LEU A 193 6.89 7.15 19.97
C LEU A 193 6.61 8.60 19.57
N ASP A 194 6.94 9.56 20.42
CA ASP A 194 6.86 10.99 20.12
C ASP A 194 8.00 11.45 19.20
N ASP A 195 9.03 10.60 19.04
CA ASP A 195 10.09 10.81 18.06
C ASP A 195 9.55 10.55 16.65
N GLU A 196 9.54 11.60 15.84
CA GLU A 196 9.11 11.55 14.44
C GLU A 196 9.85 10.46 13.63
N ARG A 197 11.07 10.10 14.05
CA ARG A 197 11.90 9.06 13.42
C ARG A 197 11.43 7.63 13.70
N ASN A 198 10.51 7.44 14.63
CA ASN A 198 9.87 6.15 14.91
C ASN A 198 8.42 6.10 14.39
N ARG A 199 7.90 7.20 13.85
CA ARG A 199 6.52 7.32 13.34
C ARG A 199 6.16 6.27 12.28
N GLN A 200 7.14 5.75 11.56
CA GLN A 200 6.89 4.74 10.51
C GLN A 200 6.33 3.42 11.06
N ILE A 201 6.61 3.06 12.33
CA ILE A 201 5.97 1.88 12.94
C ILE A 201 4.47 2.10 13.17
N VAL A 202 4.09 3.34 13.51
CA VAL A 202 2.68 3.74 13.68
C VAL A 202 1.98 3.65 12.34
N VAL A 203 2.56 4.26 11.30
CA VAL A 203 2.00 4.25 9.93
C VAL A 203 1.86 2.82 9.40
N PHE A 204 2.87 1.96 9.60
CA PHE A 204 2.78 0.55 9.21
C PHE A 204 1.60 -0.16 9.90
N MET A 205 1.44 0.03 11.21
CA MET A 205 0.32 -0.55 11.95
C MET A 205 -1.03 0.04 11.54
N ASP A 206 -1.09 1.32 11.18
CA ASP A 206 -2.30 1.98 10.69
C ASP A 206 -2.71 1.46 9.29
N ILE A 207 -1.75 1.12 8.43
CA ILE A 207 -2.01 0.44 7.15
C ILE A 207 -2.55 -0.97 7.39
N VAL A 208 -1.95 -1.73 8.32
CA VAL A 208 -2.44 -3.05 8.73
C VAL A 208 -3.87 -2.97 9.27
N GLU A 209 -4.14 -2.00 10.14
CA GLU A 209 -5.47 -1.76 10.71
C GLU A 209 -6.50 -1.38 9.63
N TYR A 210 -6.08 -0.57 8.67
CA TYR A 210 -6.93 -0.13 7.58
C TYR A 210 -7.28 -1.25 6.62
N LEU A 211 -6.29 -2.03 6.15
CA LEU A 211 -6.48 -3.08 5.13
C LEU A 211 -6.94 -4.43 5.69
N LYS A 212 -6.63 -4.71 6.96
CA LYS A 212 -6.94 -5.95 7.68
C LYS A 212 -6.53 -7.22 6.92
N PRO A 213 -5.23 -7.42 6.63
CA PRO A 213 -4.77 -8.60 5.91
C PRO A 213 -4.94 -9.88 6.74
N LYS A 214 -4.95 -11.05 6.08
CA LYS A 214 -4.96 -12.34 6.78
C LYS A 214 -3.68 -12.56 7.59
N PHE A 215 -2.53 -12.15 7.06
CA PHE A 215 -1.24 -12.28 7.72
C PHE A 215 -0.44 -10.96 7.68
N VAL A 216 0.35 -10.75 8.73
CA VAL A 216 1.27 -9.61 8.87
C VAL A 216 2.65 -10.15 9.19
N LEU A 217 3.67 -9.64 8.50
CA LEU A 217 5.08 -9.92 8.79
C LEU A 217 5.85 -8.60 8.90
N MET A 218 6.18 -8.21 10.12
CA MET A 218 7.02 -7.04 10.36
C MET A 218 8.44 -7.50 10.70
N GLU A 219 9.43 -6.97 9.98
CA GLU A 219 10.85 -7.17 10.29
C GLU A 219 11.44 -5.91 10.92
N ASN A 220 12.38 -6.07 11.86
CA ASN A 220 13.14 -4.94 12.38
C ASN A 220 14.48 -5.37 13.00
N VAL A 221 15.31 -4.39 13.36
CA VAL A 221 16.56 -4.61 14.10
C VAL A 221 16.29 -5.10 15.53
N VAL A 222 17.23 -5.85 16.11
CA VAL A 222 17.12 -6.40 17.49
C VAL A 222 16.97 -5.31 18.55
N ASP A 223 17.49 -4.11 18.29
CA ASP A 223 17.42 -2.99 19.22
C ASP A 223 16.00 -2.55 19.55
N ILE A 224 15.01 -2.88 18.70
CA ILE A 224 13.58 -2.65 18.96
C ILE A 224 13.08 -3.37 20.23
N LEU A 225 13.77 -4.43 20.67
CA LEU A 225 13.46 -5.21 21.88
C LEU A 225 14.36 -4.86 23.07
N ARG A 226 15.48 -4.19 22.83
CA ARG A 226 16.50 -3.92 23.86
C ARG A 226 16.40 -2.50 24.40
N LEU A 227 16.18 -1.53 23.52
CA LEU A 227 16.15 -0.12 23.87
C LEU A 227 14.78 0.28 24.41
N ASP A 228 14.79 1.27 25.31
CA ASP A 228 13.61 1.73 26.05
C ASP A 228 12.72 0.57 26.56
N LYS A 229 13.34 -0.40 27.23
CA LYS A 229 12.66 -1.59 27.77
C LYS A 229 11.84 -2.36 26.71
N GLY A 230 12.20 -2.23 25.43
CA GLY A 230 11.54 -2.83 24.29
C GLY A 230 10.20 -2.19 23.94
N SER A 231 9.99 -0.90 24.25
CA SER A 231 8.71 -0.20 24.08
C SER A 231 8.18 -0.26 22.64
N LEU A 232 9.02 -0.07 21.62
CA LEU A 232 8.61 -0.17 20.22
C LEU A 232 8.19 -1.59 19.83
N GLY A 233 8.92 -2.61 20.30
CA GLY A 233 8.54 -4.01 20.07
C GLY A 233 7.24 -4.38 20.77
N ARG A 234 7.06 -3.90 22.01
CA ARG A 234 5.82 -4.06 22.79
C ARG A 234 4.66 -3.30 22.15
N TYR A 235 4.91 -2.10 21.61
CA TYR A 235 3.92 -1.32 20.89
C TYR A 235 3.41 -2.07 19.66
N ALA A 236 4.32 -2.58 18.83
CA ALA A 236 3.96 -3.35 17.64
C ALA A 236 3.14 -4.60 17.99
N LEU A 237 3.57 -5.36 19.01
CA LEU A 237 2.83 -6.52 19.49
C LEU A 237 1.46 -6.12 20.07
N SER A 238 1.41 -5.04 20.86
CA SER A 238 0.18 -4.52 21.47
C SER A 238 -0.83 -4.06 20.41
N ARG A 239 -0.39 -3.38 19.34
CA ARG A 239 -1.25 -3.00 18.22
C ARG A 239 -1.90 -4.22 17.55
N LEU A 240 -1.13 -5.29 17.29
CA LEU A 240 -1.68 -6.53 16.74
C LEU A 240 -2.71 -7.17 17.68
N VAL A 241 -2.40 -7.29 18.97
CA VAL A 241 -3.32 -7.85 19.98
C VAL A 241 -4.58 -6.99 20.12
N HIS A 242 -4.45 -5.66 20.09
CA HIS A 242 -5.57 -4.72 20.12
C HIS A 242 -6.49 -4.92 18.92
N MET A 243 -5.91 -5.11 17.73
CA MET A 243 -6.63 -5.46 16.50
C MET A 243 -7.14 -6.91 16.46
N LYS A 244 -7.00 -7.67 17.56
CA LYS A 244 -7.41 -9.08 17.71
C LYS A 244 -6.65 -10.08 16.84
N TYR A 245 -5.47 -9.71 16.34
CA TYR A 245 -4.59 -10.66 15.66
C TYR A 245 -3.94 -11.59 16.68
N GLN A 246 -3.80 -12.85 16.28
CA GLN A 246 -2.86 -13.77 16.90
C GLN A 246 -1.46 -13.27 16.56
N ALA A 247 -0.56 -13.19 17.53
CA ALA A 247 0.76 -12.60 17.30
C ALA A 247 1.89 -13.42 17.93
N ARG A 248 3.04 -13.45 17.25
CA ARG A 248 4.26 -14.12 17.72
C ARG A 248 5.48 -13.33 17.30
N LEU A 249 6.47 -13.26 18.17
CA LEU A 249 7.69 -12.54 17.92
C LEU A 249 8.90 -13.44 18.16
N GLY A 250 9.91 -13.35 17.29
CA GLY A 250 11.17 -14.06 17.48
C GLY A 250 12.34 -13.38 16.78
N ILE A 251 13.54 -13.88 17.10
CA ILE A 251 14.81 -13.39 16.57
C ILE A 251 15.41 -14.49 15.70
N ILE A 252 15.80 -14.12 14.49
CA ILE A 252 16.40 -15.04 13.52
C ILE A 252 17.79 -14.53 13.15
N ALA A 253 18.76 -15.45 13.11
CA ALA A 253 20.11 -15.19 12.64
C ALA A 253 20.26 -15.64 11.18
N ALA A 254 20.60 -14.71 10.27
CA ALA A 254 20.75 -15.02 8.85
C ALA A 254 21.80 -16.12 8.57
N GLY A 255 22.86 -16.18 9.38
CA GLY A 255 23.91 -17.19 9.25
C GLY A 255 23.43 -18.63 9.45
N CYS A 256 22.34 -18.83 10.20
CA CYS A 256 21.72 -20.15 10.35
C CYS A 256 21.00 -20.65 9.08
N TYR A 257 20.88 -19.79 8.06
CA TYR A 257 20.19 -20.09 6.79
C TYR A 257 21.14 -20.03 5.59
N GLY A 258 22.44 -20.32 5.81
CA GLY A 258 23.41 -20.53 4.74
C GLY A 258 24.09 -19.28 4.20
N LEU A 259 24.03 -18.15 4.92
CA LEU A 259 24.76 -16.93 4.56
C LEU A 259 26.03 -16.77 5.42
N PRO A 260 27.18 -16.38 4.84
CA PRO A 260 28.40 -16.10 5.59
C PRO A 260 28.32 -14.72 6.28
N GLN A 261 27.26 -14.48 7.04
CA GLN A 261 26.99 -13.22 7.72
C GLN A 261 26.30 -13.46 9.07
N PHE A 262 26.80 -12.80 10.13
CA PHE A 262 26.11 -12.74 11.41
C PHE A 262 25.16 -11.54 11.46
N ARG A 263 23.93 -11.74 10.98
CA ARG A 263 22.89 -10.69 10.97
C ARG A 263 21.66 -11.18 11.72
N LEU A 264 21.45 -10.64 12.92
CA LEU A 264 20.24 -10.88 13.73
C LEU A 264 19.14 -9.88 13.38
N ARG A 265 17.91 -10.37 13.25
CA ARG A 265 16.70 -9.55 13.03
C ARG A 265 15.51 -10.10 13.79
N VAL A 266 14.62 -9.20 14.18
CA VAL A 266 13.35 -9.49 14.83
C VAL A 266 12.30 -9.65 13.75
N PHE A 267 11.47 -10.69 13.89
CA PHE A 267 10.31 -10.93 13.05
C PHE A 267 9.08 -11.02 13.95
N LEU A 268 8.09 -10.19 13.67
CA LEU A 268 6.79 -10.17 14.31
C LEU A 268 5.75 -10.67 13.30
N TRP A 269 5.16 -11.82 13.61
CA TRP A 269 4.04 -12.40 12.88
C TRP A 269 2.72 -11.96 13.50
N GLY A 270 1.76 -11.64 12.65
CA GLY A 270 0.34 -11.51 12.97
C GLY A 270 -0.49 -12.43 12.07
N ALA A 271 -1.51 -13.08 12.60
CA ALA A 271 -2.55 -13.74 11.80
C ALA A 271 -3.94 -13.29 12.27
N HIS A 272 -4.81 -13.00 11.32
CA HIS A 272 -6.19 -12.62 11.57
C HIS A 272 -6.90 -13.76 12.34
N PRO A 273 -7.83 -13.47 13.26
CA PRO A 273 -8.44 -14.52 14.10
C PRO A 273 -9.25 -15.58 13.33
N SER A 274 -9.61 -15.32 12.07
CA SER A 274 -10.23 -16.32 11.18
C SER A 274 -9.23 -17.34 10.60
N GLU A 275 -7.93 -17.09 10.72
CA GLU A 275 -6.87 -17.94 10.16
C GLU A 275 -6.34 -18.92 11.22
N VAL A 276 -5.81 -20.06 10.74
CA VAL A 276 -5.17 -21.06 11.61
C VAL A 276 -4.04 -20.41 12.41
N SER A 277 -3.87 -20.86 13.66
CA SER A 277 -2.95 -20.23 14.59
C SER A 277 -1.53 -20.12 14.05
N VAL A 278 -0.89 -18.98 14.33
CA VAL A 278 0.57 -18.79 14.13
C VAL A 278 1.38 -19.88 14.85
N LEU A 279 0.80 -20.55 15.86
CA LEU A 279 1.40 -21.74 16.48
C LEU A 279 1.63 -22.88 15.47
N ASP A 280 0.66 -23.23 14.64
CA ASP A 280 0.75 -24.38 13.73
C ASP A 280 1.65 -24.10 12.53
N PHE A 281 1.69 -22.85 12.07
CA PHE A 281 2.55 -22.45 10.94
C PHE A 281 4.05 -22.51 11.30
N CYS A 282 4.42 -22.09 12.52
CA CYS A 282 5.82 -22.15 12.97
C CYS A 282 6.26 -23.55 13.44
N ILE A 283 5.35 -24.38 13.97
CA ILE A 283 5.70 -25.76 14.39
C ILE A 283 6.08 -26.62 13.17
N LYS A 284 5.49 -26.39 11.98
CA LYS A 284 5.90 -27.09 10.75
C LYS A 284 7.30 -26.72 10.22
N LEU A 285 7.93 -25.66 10.73
CA LEU A 285 9.26 -25.21 10.28
C LEU A 285 10.44 -25.69 11.16
N ASN A 286 10.19 -26.55 12.15
CA ASN A 286 11.16 -27.46 12.78
C ASN A 286 12.58 -26.90 13.05
N TYR A 287 12.70 -25.82 13.81
CA TYR A 287 13.98 -25.42 14.41
C TYR A 287 13.80 -24.95 15.86
N ASN A 288 14.59 -25.56 16.75
CA ASN A 288 14.72 -25.27 18.18
C ASN A 288 15.27 -23.85 18.42
N THR A 289 14.44 -22.83 18.26
CA THR A 289 14.70 -21.47 18.72
C THR A 289 13.72 -21.08 19.83
N PRO A 290 14.15 -20.36 20.89
CA PRO A 290 13.25 -19.91 21.94
C PRO A 290 12.35 -18.80 21.41
N TRP A 291 11.07 -19.11 21.21
CA TRP A 291 10.06 -18.15 20.80
C TRP A 291 9.22 -17.72 22.00
N LEU A 292 9.00 -16.42 22.17
CA LEU A 292 8.00 -15.90 23.10
C LEU A 292 6.64 -15.98 22.39
N SER A 293 5.74 -16.83 22.88
CA SER A 293 4.40 -17.03 22.32
C SER A 293 3.36 -16.46 23.26
N LEU A 294 2.45 -15.63 22.75
CA LEU A 294 1.26 -15.17 23.47
C LEU A 294 0.04 -15.53 22.61
N THR A 295 -0.75 -16.50 23.08
CA THR A 295 -2.01 -16.88 22.45
C THR A 295 -3.12 -16.59 23.45
N ILE A 296 -3.95 -15.60 23.15
CA ILE A 296 -5.16 -15.33 23.94
C ILE A 296 -6.26 -16.19 23.30
N LYS A 297 -6.75 -17.18 24.07
CA LYS A 297 -7.98 -17.92 23.76
C LYS A 297 -9.20 -17.01 23.95
#